data_AF-A0A8T0ELN0-F1
#
_entry.id   AF-A0A8T0ELN0-F1
#
_cell.length_a   1.000
_cell.length_b   1.000
_cell.length_c   1.000
_cell.angle_alpha   90.00
_cell.angle_beta   90.00
_cell.angle_gamma   90.00
#
_symmetry.space_group_name_H-M   'P 1'
#
loop_
_entity.id
_entity.type
_entity.pdbx_description
1 polymer ?
#
loop_
_entity_poly.entity_id
_entity_poly.type
_entity_poly.pdbx_seq_one_letter_code
_entity_poly.pdbx_strand_id
1 'polypeptide(L)'
;MCMVSFPLLVTIYVYSIMFSKRYSHNPLNCFKSLLSDVLSALSLFFRKCFSKTSDVLSRKKWKVCCSPKSFLWTIIKGFIFVCCLSCLCYQTAQFYRIYITYPTTINTEVIRNEPFILPAVTFCYKNTLPRTVFCADFPHLCQKPKNVFKFCHKQPHFCKGNVSSLVIPKLGYYANYSSEVHKIAEEYLFNNTSEVPPYLEGHRMRISYVESEQEDVFAKCFSERLQLFHGEVALKTAKIDLSLFSDNVIGMYKLYISESESLYPWDRNRVFFAVHSPFMPINPLYEGIAIRPGYQYFVEVRLHKDYLLPYPYKTDCVNYNITWMKNNRSGPRSQDACKELCRSVFLKDCFGCDPGRIMIEDPADLCTPGTKLRRPYYFWRYFATWQGRIDIKGIPQYLNVCLPYVEAHQRCHDGCKPDCVKLHFDYNVVESAEDPSPMKPFEANENEAEIQIYVKKS
;
A
#
# COMPACT_ATOMS: atom_id res chain seq x y z
N MET A 1 3.79 52.87 37.85
CA MET A 1 3.75 52.15 36.55
C MET A 1 4.98 51.24 36.38
N CYS A 2 5.16 50.22 37.23
CA CYS A 2 6.29 49.26 37.10
C CYS A 2 5.90 47.81 37.48
N MET A 3 4.60 47.48 37.60
CA MET A 3 4.18 46.13 38.06
C MET A 3 3.39 45.30 37.05
N VAL A 4 3.20 45.78 35.82
CA VAL A 4 2.58 44.97 34.74
C VAL A 4 3.64 44.19 33.92
N SER A 5 4.91 44.57 34.02
CA SER A 5 5.99 44.01 33.20
C SER A 5 6.58 42.71 33.74
N PHE A 6 6.50 42.44 35.05
CA PHE A 6 7.16 41.29 35.67
C PHE A 6 6.51 39.94 35.35
N PRO A 7 5.16 39.79 35.38
CA PRO A 7 4.53 38.55 34.95
C PRO A 7 4.84 38.29 33.49
N LEU A 8 4.71 39.31 32.62
CA LEU A 8 4.99 39.20 31.20
C LEU A 8 6.46 38.81 30.92
N LEU A 9 7.42 39.39 31.64
CA LEU A 9 8.84 39.04 31.53
C LEU A 9 9.12 37.61 32.03
N VAL A 10 8.45 37.13 33.08
CA VAL A 10 8.57 35.73 33.51
C VAL A 10 7.94 34.80 32.48
N THR A 11 6.79 35.13 31.91
CA THR A 11 6.20 34.34 30.81
C THR A 11 7.12 34.34 29.60
N ILE A 12 7.65 35.49 29.20
CA ILE A 12 8.59 35.62 28.06
C ILE A 12 9.90 34.88 28.34
N TYR A 13 10.43 34.92 29.56
CA TYR A 13 11.66 34.21 29.96
C TYR A 13 11.47 32.70 30.00
N VAL A 14 10.35 32.22 30.54
CA VAL A 14 9.99 30.80 30.53
C VAL A 14 9.75 30.31 29.09
N TYR A 15 9.04 31.09 28.27
CA TYR A 15 8.87 30.78 26.84
C TYR A 15 10.22 30.77 26.09
N SER A 16 11.11 31.72 26.38
CA SER A 16 12.43 31.81 25.75
C SER A 16 13.34 30.65 26.16
N ILE A 17 13.30 30.19 27.41
CA ILE A 17 14.04 29.01 27.87
C ILE A 17 13.47 27.73 27.23
N MET A 18 12.14 27.61 27.15
CA MET A 18 11.48 26.47 26.50
C MET A 18 11.79 26.41 25.00
N PHE A 19 11.93 27.55 24.32
CA PHE A 19 12.30 27.60 22.90
C PHE A 19 13.82 27.44 22.65
N SER A 20 14.67 27.97 23.53
CA SER A 20 16.12 27.94 23.36
C SER A 20 16.75 26.55 23.61
N LYS A 21 16.16 25.72 24.49
CA LYS A 21 16.65 24.36 24.77
C LYS A 21 16.14 23.27 23.81
N ARG A 22 15.77 23.63 22.57
CA ARG A 22 15.21 22.75 21.53
C ARG A 22 16.09 21.58 21.03
N TYR A 23 17.25 21.33 21.64
CA TYR A 23 18.20 20.29 21.21
C TYR A 23 18.69 19.36 22.33
N SER A 24 17.91 19.16 23.40
CA SER A 24 18.19 18.10 24.38
C SER A 24 17.21 16.94 24.23
N HIS A 25 17.73 15.73 23.97
CA HIS A 25 16.97 14.51 23.71
C HIS A 25 16.10 13.98 24.86
N ASN A 26 16.01 14.70 25.99
CA ASN A 26 15.19 14.24 27.13
C ASN A 26 14.39 15.39 27.78
N PRO A 27 13.12 15.60 27.38
CA PRO A 27 12.26 16.67 27.91
C PRO A 27 12.04 16.55 29.43
N LEU A 28 12.15 15.34 29.99
CA LEU A 28 12.05 15.10 31.43
C LEU A 28 13.19 15.79 32.21
N ASN A 29 14.41 15.78 31.66
CA ASN A 29 15.57 16.43 32.29
C ASN A 29 15.48 17.96 32.18
N CYS A 30 14.91 18.47 31.09
CA CYS A 30 14.65 19.90 30.95
C CYS A 30 13.59 20.38 31.95
N PHE A 31 12.52 19.62 32.15
CA PHE A 31 11.51 19.92 33.17
C PHE A 31 12.09 19.86 34.58
N LYS A 32 12.90 18.85 34.91
CA LYS A 32 13.60 18.75 36.21
C LYS A 32 14.54 19.94 36.45
N SER A 33 15.30 20.35 35.43
CA SER A 33 16.19 21.53 35.51
C SER A 33 15.38 22.82 35.72
N LEU A 34 14.30 23.03 34.95
CA LEU A 34 13.45 24.21 35.10
C LEU A 34 12.79 24.24 36.48
N LEU A 35 12.29 23.10 36.96
CA LEU A 35 11.70 22.96 38.29
C LEU A 35 12.73 23.25 39.38
N SER A 36 13.96 22.75 39.23
CA SER A 36 15.07 23.05 40.15
C SER A 36 15.41 24.53 40.20
N ASP A 37 15.49 25.20 39.04
CA ASP A 37 15.80 26.62 38.96
C ASP A 37 14.68 27.48 39.57
N VAL A 38 13.41 27.12 39.31
CA VAL A 38 12.25 27.77 39.91
C VAL A 38 12.21 27.55 41.42
N LEU A 39 12.46 26.33 41.90
CA LEU A 39 12.53 26.03 43.34
C LEU A 39 13.70 26.76 44.01
N SER A 40 14.84 26.87 43.35
CA SER A 40 16.00 27.62 43.82
C SER A 40 15.68 29.12 43.92
N ALA A 41 15.06 29.71 42.89
CA ALA A 41 14.62 31.11 42.88
C ALA A 41 13.56 31.39 43.97
N LEU A 42 12.60 30.48 44.16
CA LEU A 42 11.62 30.54 45.25
C LEU A 42 12.33 30.48 46.61
N SER A 43 13.29 29.57 46.79
CA SER A 43 14.04 29.45 48.04
C SER A 43 14.84 30.73 48.37
N LEU A 44 15.45 31.37 47.37
CA LEU A 44 16.17 32.63 47.50
C LEU A 44 15.23 33.79 47.83
N PHE A 45 14.05 33.81 47.21
CA PHE A 45 13.01 34.79 47.51
C PHE A 45 12.51 34.64 48.96
N PHE A 46 12.19 33.42 49.40
CA PHE A 46 11.79 33.16 50.78
C PHE A 46 12.91 33.47 51.77
N ARG A 47 14.18 33.10 51.49
CA ARG A 47 15.33 33.46 52.34
C ARG A 47 15.52 34.98 52.45
N LYS A 48 15.38 35.75 51.37
CA LYS A 48 15.46 37.23 51.44
C LYS A 48 14.27 37.86 52.16
N CYS A 49 13.07 37.31 51.99
CA CYS A 49 11.87 37.79 52.69
C CYS A 49 11.86 37.46 54.18
N PHE A 50 12.40 36.30 54.59
CA PHE A 50 12.42 35.87 56.00
C PHE A 50 13.69 36.25 56.77
N SER A 51 14.85 36.39 56.13
CA SER A 51 16.09 36.79 56.84
C SER A 51 15.98 38.21 57.42
N LYS A 52 15.24 39.10 56.76
CA LYS A 52 14.99 40.46 57.25
C LYS A 52 14.08 40.52 58.49
N THR A 53 13.43 39.42 58.84
CA THR A 53 12.51 39.32 59.99
C THR A 53 13.21 38.79 61.25
N SER A 54 14.38 38.13 61.13
CA SER A 54 15.08 37.55 62.29
C SER A 54 16.02 38.52 63.01
N ASP A 55 16.55 39.55 62.33
CA ASP A 55 17.42 40.57 62.95
C ASP A 55 16.67 41.61 63.82
N VAL A 56 15.33 41.55 63.87
CA VAL A 56 14.50 42.50 64.62
C VAL A 56 14.12 41.98 66.01
N LEU A 57 14.47 40.73 66.36
CA LEU A 57 14.09 40.13 67.64
C LEU A 57 15.08 40.34 68.81
N SER A 58 16.22 41.01 68.62
CA SER A 58 17.21 41.21 69.70
C SER A 58 17.50 42.64 70.14
N ARG A 59 16.81 43.68 69.63
CA ARG A 59 16.93 45.05 70.17
C ARG A 59 15.60 45.64 70.65
N LYS A 60 15.59 45.86 71.97
CA LYS A 60 14.59 46.53 72.82
C LYS A 60 13.95 47.77 72.16
N LYS A 61 12.65 47.93 72.45
CA LYS A 61 11.79 49.12 72.28
C LYS A 61 11.66 49.65 70.85
N TRP A 62 10.69 49.09 70.12
CA TRP A 62 10.08 49.78 68.99
C TRP A 62 8.66 50.20 69.36
N LYS A 63 8.42 51.51 69.36
CA LYS A 63 7.08 52.10 69.32
C LYS A 63 6.42 51.62 68.04
N VAL A 64 5.28 50.95 68.21
CA VAL A 64 4.43 50.47 67.13
C VAL A 64 3.75 51.66 66.46
N CYS A 65 4.32 52.10 65.34
CA CYS A 65 3.59 52.85 64.31
C CYS A 65 3.71 52.11 62.97
N CYS A 66 3.40 50.81 62.97
CA CYS A 66 3.14 50.10 61.73
C CYS A 66 1.75 50.52 61.25
N SER A 67 1.71 51.39 60.24
CA SER A 67 0.49 51.67 59.49
C SER A 67 -0.10 50.32 59.01
N PRO A 68 -1.31 49.93 59.46
CA PRO A 68 -1.91 48.62 59.16
C PRO A 68 -2.15 48.38 57.66
N LYS A 69 -1.98 49.41 56.82
CA LYS A 69 -2.09 49.32 55.36
C LYS A 69 -0.96 48.50 54.70
N SER A 70 0.20 48.31 55.33
CA SER A 70 1.36 47.63 54.70
C SER A 70 1.31 46.09 54.79
N PHE A 71 0.76 45.54 55.88
CA PHE A 71 0.71 44.09 56.09
C PHE A 71 -0.33 43.40 55.20
N LEU A 72 -1.54 43.96 55.13
CA LEU A 72 -2.62 43.46 54.27
C LEU A 72 -2.20 43.39 52.80
N TRP A 73 -1.47 44.40 52.32
CA TRP A 73 -0.97 44.45 50.95
C TRP A 73 0.04 43.33 50.63
N THR A 74 0.83 42.92 51.63
CA THR A 74 1.79 41.82 51.48
C THR A 74 1.07 40.48 51.37
N ILE A 75 -0.01 40.28 52.14
CA ILE A 75 -0.85 39.07 52.05
C ILE A 75 -1.54 38.99 50.69
N ILE A 76 -2.13 40.11 50.22
CA ILE A 76 -2.79 40.16 48.89
C ILE A 76 -1.78 39.81 47.79
N LYS A 77 -0.57 40.37 47.83
CA LYS A 77 0.49 40.03 46.86
C LYS A 77 0.88 38.55 46.91
N GLY A 78 0.99 37.97 48.11
CA GLY A 78 1.25 36.55 48.29
C GLY A 78 0.16 35.69 47.69
N PHE A 79 -1.12 36.00 47.95
CA PHE A 79 -2.26 35.29 47.40
C PHE A 79 -2.31 35.37 45.87
N ILE A 80 -2.18 36.57 45.30
CA ILE A 80 -2.11 36.78 43.85
C ILE A 80 -0.98 35.94 43.25
N PHE A 81 0.21 35.96 43.85
CA PHE A 81 1.35 35.16 43.38
C PHE A 81 1.06 33.65 43.38
N VAL A 82 0.48 33.12 44.47
CA VAL A 82 0.12 31.69 44.58
C VAL A 82 -0.97 31.30 43.59
N CYS A 83 -2.00 32.15 43.40
CA CYS A 83 -3.04 31.95 42.39
C CYS A 83 -2.45 31.92 40.98
N CYS A 84 -1.59 32.89 40.63
CA CYS A 84 -0.91 32.93 39.34
C CYS A 84 -0.02 31.70 39.12
N LEU A 85 0.75 31.28 40.13
CA LEU A 85 1.60 30.09 40.05
C LEU A 85 0.76 28.81 39.86
N SER A 86 -0.35 28.68 40.57
CA SER A 86 -1.27 27.55 40.44
C SER A 86 -1.88 27.48 39.03
N CYS A 87 -2.33 28.62 38.49
CA CYS A 87 -2.82 28.70 37.11
C CYS A 87 -1.74 28.33 36.09
N LEU A 88 -0.51 28.81 36.27
CA LEU A 88 0.62 28.47 35.39
C LEU A 88 0.94 26.97 35.42
N CYS A 89 1.00 26.37 36.62
CA CYS A 89 1.21 24.93 36.78
C CYS A 89 0.09 24.11 36.15
N TYR A 90 -1.18 24.52 36.33
CA TYR A 90 -2.34 23.87 35.73
C TYR A 90 -2.28 23.91 34.19
N GLN A 91 -2.04 25.09 33.61
CA GLN A 91 -1.89 25.24 32.17
C GLN A 91 -0.72 24.41 31.64
N THR A 92 0.43 24.45 32.31
CA THR A 92 1.61 23.65 31.94
C THR A 92 1.31 22.15 31.98
N ALA A 93 0.61 21.67 33.02
CA ALA A 93 0.22 20.27 33.13
C ALA A 93 -0.78 19.86 32.03
N GLN A 94 -1.72 20.74 31.67
CA GLN A 94 -2.65 20.51 30.56
C GLN A 94 -1.93 20.43 29.21
N PHE A 95 -1.02 21.38 28.93
CA PHE A 95 -0.19 21.33 27.73
C PHE A 95 0.68 20.07 27.69
N TYR A 96 1.27 19.68 28.83
CA TYR A 96 2.05 18.45 28.91
C TYR A 96 1.20 17.21 28.64
N ARG A 97 -0.03 17.16 29.18
CA ARG A 97 -0.98 16.06 28.92
C ARG A 97 -1.30 15.95 27.43
N ILE A 98 -1.56 17.07 26.74
CA ILE A 98 -1.80 17.07 25.29
C ILE A 98 -0.52 16.70 24.53
N TYR A 99 0.65 17.14 24.97
CA TYR A 99 1.91 16.80 24.32
C TYR A 99 2.19 15.29 24.35
N ILE A 100 1.98 14.62 25.49
CA ILE A 100 2.22 13.18 25.63
C ILE A 100 1.15 12.30 24.96
N THR A 101 0.03 12.86 24.49
CA THR A 101 -0.91 12.10 23.64
C THR A 101 -0.44 12.01 22.18
N TYR A 102 0.66 12.70 21.82
CA TYR A 102 1.22 12.75 20.47
C TYR A 102 0.15 13.03 19.38
N PRO A 103 -0.61 14.14 19.50
CA PRO A 103 -1.65 14.46 18.53
C PRO A 103 -1.03 14.72 17.16
N THR A 104 -1.72 14.28 16.12
CA THR A 104 -1.30 14.44 14.72
C THR A 104 -2.35 15.20 13.93
N THR A 105 -1.92 16.07 13.03
CA THR A 105 -2.79 16.74 12.05
C THR A 105 -2.46 16.25 10.65
N ILE A 106 -3.45 16.10 9.79
CA ILE A 106 -3.25 15.78 8.37
C ILE A 106 -3.00 17.09 7.62
N ASN A 107 -1.90 17.15 6.90
CA ASN A 107 -1.59 18.25 6.00
C ASN A 107 -1.54 17.71 4.57
N THR A 108 -2.32 18.32 3.68
CA THR A 108 -2.39 17.92 2.27
C THR A 108 -1.75 19.01 1.43
N GLU A 109 -0.67 18.66 0.74
CA GLU A 109 0.08 19.58 -0.11
C GLU A 109 0.15 19.03 -1.53
N VAL A 110 -0.01 19.91 -2.53
CA VAL A 110 0.16 19.57 -3.95
C VAL A 110 1.52 20.09 -4.39
N ILE A 111 2.48 19.19 -4.60
CA ILE A 111 3.87 19.54 -4.94
C ILE A 111 4.06 19.42 -6.46
N ARG A 112 4.28 20.55 -7.15
CA ARG A 112 4.37 20.60 -8.62
C ARG A 112 5.72 20.19 -9.23
N ASN A 113 6.79 20.08 -8.44
CA ASN A 113 8.16 19.86 -8.91
C ASN A 113 8.89 18.71 -8.21
N GLU A 114 8.16 17.79 -7.56
CA GLU A 114 8.82 16.63 -6.97
C GLU A 114 9.12 15.58 -8.06
N PRO A 115 10.31 14.95 -8.06
CA PRO A 115 10.59 13.85 -8.98
C PRO A 115 9.49 12.78 -8.92
N PHE A 116 8.95 12.47 -10.09
CA PHE A 116 7.87 11.51 -10.24
C PHE A 116 8.42 10.09 -10.09
N ILE A 117 7.82 9.31 -9.19
CA ILE A 117 8.15 7.90 -9.03
C ILE A 117 7.33 7.12 -10.04
N LEU A 118 8.01 6.42 -10.95
CA LEU A 118 7.34 5.60 -11.95
C LEU A 118 6.53 4.46 -11.29
N PRO A 119 5.28 4.22 -11.74
CA PRO A 119 4.49 3.09 -11.29
C PRO A 119 5.02 1.77 -11.84
N ALA A 120 4.55 0.67 -11.25
CA ALA A 120 4.53 -0.62 -11.92
C ALA A 120 3.32 -0.70 -12.84
N VAL A 121 3.52 -1.35 -13.99
CA VAL A 121 2.48 -1.58 -14.99
C VAL A 121 2.37 -3.08 -15.19
N THR A 122 1.18 -3.63 -14.92
CA THR A 122 0.94 -5.07 -14.99
C THR A 122 -0.13 -5.40 -16.02
N PHE A 123 0.16 -6.40 -16.86
CA PHE A 123 -0.74 -6.97 -17.86
C PHE A 123 -1.01 -8.44 -17.52
N CYS A 124 -2.26 -8.83 -17.29
CA CYS A 124 -2.64 -10.23 -17.07
C CYS A 124 -3.48 -10.74 -18.25
N TYR A 125 -2.98 -11.78 -18.92
CA TYR A 125 -3.67 -12.40 -20.04
C TYR A 125 -4.61 -13.44 -19.49
N LYS A 126 -5.93 -13.20 -19.61
CA LYS A 126 -6.92 -14.20 -19.20
C LYS A 126 -6.76 -15.50 -19.99
N ASN A 127 -6.41 -15.38 -21.28
CA ASN A 127 -6.04 -16.51 -22.11
C ASN A 127 -4.58 -16.41 -22.53
N THR A 128 -3.69 -17.05 -21.77
CA THR A 128 -2.27 -17.02 -22.08
C THR A 128 -1.85 -18.05 -23.13
N LEU A 129 -2.67 -19.08 -23.36
CA LEU A 129 -2.35 -20.15 -24.29
C LEU A 129 -3.08 -19.97 -25.62
N PRO A 130 -2.36 -19.78 -26.74
CA PRO A 130 -2.97 -19.75 -28.05
C PRO A 130 -3.59 -21.11 -28.37
N ARG A 131 -4.87 -21.10 -28.75
CA ARG A 131 -5.61 -22.31 -29.14
C ARG A 131 -4.89 -23.11 -30.22
N THR A 132 -4.33 -22.44 -31.23
CA THR A 132 -3.65 -23.12 -32.34
C THR A 132 -2.43 -23.89 -31.87
N VAL A 133 -1.61 -23.26 -31.01
CA VAL A 133 -0.42 -23.88 -30.39
C VAL A 133 -0.84 -25.07 -29.53
N PHE A 134 -1.81 -24.88 -28.63
CA PHE A 134 -2.29 -25.95 -27.76
C PHE A 134 -2.85 -27.15 -28.56
N CYS A 135 -3.64 -26.91 -29.60
CA CYS A 135 -4.20 -27.98 -30.41
C CYS A 135 -3.21 -28.63 -31.36
N ALA A 136 -2.10 -27.96 -31.70
CA ALA A 136 -1.00 -28.56 -32.45
C ALA A 136 -0.22 -29.55 -31.58
N ASP A 137 0.06 -29.17 -30.32
CA ASP A 137 0.79 -30.00 -29.37
C ASP A 137 -0.08 -31.14 -28.81
N PHE A 138 -1.38 -30.89 -28.59
CA PHE A 138 -2.33 -31.84 -28.00
C PHE A 138 -3.56 -32.08 -28.90
N PRO A 139 -3.40 -32.63 -30.12
CA PRO A 139 -4.49 -32.77 -31.07
C PRO A 139 -5.61 -33.68 -30.57
N HIS A 140 -5.28 -34.68 -29.73
CA HIS A 140 -6.25 -35.59 -29.11
C HIS A 140 -7.17 -34.89 -28.09
N LEU A 141 -6.75 -33.75 -27.56
CA LEU A 141 -7.53 -32.91 -26.65
C LEU A 141 -8.35 -31.83 -27.36
N CYS A 142 -8.22 -31.73 -28.68
CA CYS A 142 -9.00 -30.83 -29.51
C CYS A 142 -9.99 -31.59 -30.39
N GLN A 143 -11.03 -30.88 -30.79
CA GLN A 143 -12.12 -31.42 -31.59
C GLN A 143 -12.74 -30.31 -32.44
N LYS A 144 -13.14 -30.65 -33.66
CA LYS A 144 -13.98 -29.77 -34.49
C LYS A 144 -15.37 -29.59 -33.83
N PRO A 145 -15.91 -28.36 -33.72
CA PRO A 145 -17.23 -28.14 -33.15
C PRO A 145 -18.30 -29.02 -33.80
N LYS A 146 -19.19 -29.62 -33.00
CA LYS A 146 -20.25 -30.54 -33.50
C LYS A 146 -21.13 -29.89 -34.58
N ASN A 147 -21.40 -28.60 -34.45
CA ASN A 147 -22.10 -27.79 -35.45
C ASN A 147 -21.31 -26.50 -35.68
N VAL A 148 -20.48 -26.52 -36.71
CA VAL A 148 -19.59 -25.40 -37.08
C VAL A 148 -20.38 -24.14 -37.39
N PHE A 149 -21.49 -24.22 -38.13
CA PHE A 149 -22.32 -23.05 -38.46
C PHE A 149 -22.88 -22.37 -37.21
N LYS A 150 -23.45 -23.15 -36.29
CA LYS A 150 -23.97 -22.62 -35.01
C LYS A 150 -22.86 -22.04 -34.14
N PHE A 151 -21.68 -22.67 -34.14
CA PHE A 151 -20.51 -22.15 -33.44
C PHE A 151 -20.07 -20.82 -34.01
N CYS A 152 -19.85 -20.72 -35.32
CA CYS A 152 -19.43 -19.49 -35.99
C CYS A 152 -20.45 -18.35 -35.87
N HIS A 153 -21.75 -18.67 -35.86
CA HIS A 153 -22.78 -17.67 -35.61
C HIS A 153 -22.67 -17.09 -34.19
N LYS A 154 -22.35 -17.90 -33.18
CA LYS A 154 -22.19 -17.43 -31.80
C LYS A 154 -20.83 -16.79 -31.55
N GLN A 155 -19.79 -17.29 -32.21
CA GLN A 155 -18.41 -16.90 -32.01
C GLN A 155 -17.72 -16.62 -33.36
N PRO A 156 -18.10 -15.51 -34.02
CA PRO A 156 -17.63 -15.21 -35.38
C PRO A 156 -16.11 -15.00 -35.46
N HIS A 157 -15.47 -14.55 -34.38
CA HIS A 157 -14.02 -14.30 -34.35
C HIS A 157 -13.18 -15.57 -34.61
N PHE A 158 -13.63 -16.76 -34.18
CA PHE A 158 -12.93 -18.02 -34.46
C PHE A 158 -13.04 -18.48 -35.90
N CYS A 159 -14.00 -17.95 -36.66
CA CYS A 159 -14.31 -18.41 -38.02
C CYS A 159 -13.82 -17.45 -39.11
N LYS A 160 -12.91 -16.53 -38.76
CA LYS A 160 -12.16 -15.74 -39.74
C LYS A 160 -11.19 -16.68 -40.48
N GLY A 161 -11.44 -16.95 -41.76
CA GLY A 161 -10.59 -17.80 -42.62
C GLY A 161 -11.17 -19.18 -42.92
N ASN A 162 -10.29 -20.19 -43.07
CA ASN A 162 -10.70 -21.54 -43.45
C ASN A 162 -11.31 -22.31 -42.26
N VAL A 163 -12.64 -22.33 -42.20
CA VAL A 163 -13.39 -22.99 -41.13
C VAL A 163 -13.25 -24.53 -41.16
N SER A 164 -12.73 -25.10 -42.25
CA SER A 164 -12.57 -26.56 -42.37
C SER A 164 -11.55 -27.13 -41.38
N SER A 165 -10.50 -26.36 -41.06
CA SER A 165 -9.43 -26.70 -40.12
C SER A 165 -9.68 -26.23 -38.69
N LEU A 166 -10.86 -25.64 -38.41
CA LEU A 166 -11.20 -25.15 -37.08
C LEU A 166 -11.30 -26.31 -36.07
N VAL A 167 -10.45 -26.29 -35.06
CA VAL A 167 -10.47 -27.19 -33.90
C VAL A 167 -10.49 -26.37 -32.62
N ILE A 168 -11.22 -26.83 -31.61
CA ILE A 168 -11.31 -26.20 -30.29
C ILE A 168 -10.99 -27.24 -29.20
N PRO A 169 -10.51 -26.81 -28.03
CA PRO A 169 -10.27 -27.71 -26.91
C PRO A 169 -11.56 -28.39 -26.42
N LYS A 170 -11.43 -29.62 -25.92
CA LYS A 170 -12.53 -30.47 -25.40
C LYS A 170 -13.06 -29.99 -24.05
N LEU A 171 -13.74 -28.85 -24.05
CA LEU A 171 -14.17 -28.15 -22.85
C LEU A 171 -15.70 -28.17 -22.58
N GLY A 172 -16.45 -29.01 -23.30
CA GLY A 172 -17.84 -29.35 -22.91
C GLY A 172 -18.97 -28.53 -23.52
N TYR A 173 -18.78 -27.24 -23.85
CA TYR A 173 -19.89 -26.43 -24.41
C TYR A 173 -20.12 -26.68 -25.92
N TYR A 174 -19.04 -26.73 -26.69
CA TYR A 174 -19.06 -26.93 -28.15
C TYR A 174 -18.37 -28.23 -28.59
N ALA A 175 -17.74 -28.93 -27.65
CA ALA A 175 -17.00 -30.18 -27.82
C ALA A 175 -17.30 -31.11 -26.65
N ASN A 176 -16.83 -32.36 -26.69
CA ASN A 176 -16.93 -33.25 -25.53
C ASN A 176 -16.09 -32.68 -24.37
N TYR A 177 -16.54 -32.81 -23.14
CA TYR A 177 -15.77 -32.35 -21.96
C TYR A 177 -14.66 -33.35 -21.64
N SER A 178 -13.45 -32.84 -21.38
CA SER A 178 -12.35 -33.59 -20.81
C SER A 178 -11.69 -32.76 -19.71
N SER A 179 -11.67 -33.27 -18.49
CA SER A 179 -10.96 -32.66 -17.37
C SER A 179 -9.45 -32.58 -17.58
N GLU A 180 -8.92 -33.44 -18.47
CA GLU A 180 -7.51 -33.44 -18.85
C GLU A 180 -7.09 -32.15 -19.56
N VAL A 181 -8.01 -31.51 -20.30
CA VAL A 181 -7.72 -30.24 -21.00
C VAL A 181 -7.31 -29.15 -20.02
N HIS A 182 -8.04 -28.99 -18.91
CA HIS A 182 -7.69 -27.98 -17.90
C HIS A 182 -6.34 -28.27 -17.26
N LYS A 183 -6.12 -29.53 -16.85
CA LYS A 183 -4.86 -29.95 -16.23
C LYS A 183 -3.66 -29.72 -17.14
N ILE A 184 -3.73 -30.17 -18.40
CA ILE A 184 -2.62 -30.00 -19.35
C ILE A 184 -2.45 -28.54 -19.75
N ALA A 185 -3.54 -27.77 -19.92
CA ALA A 185 -3.43 -26.34 -20.20
C ALA A 185 -2.70 -25.60 -19.07
N GLU A 186 -2.99 -25.91 -17.82
CA GLU A 186 -2.28 -25.28 -16.70
C GLU A 186 -0.82 -25.73 -16.58
N GLU A 187 -0.54 -27.03 -16.70
CA GLU A 187 0.84 -27.51 -16.74
C GLU A 187 1.64 -26.85 -17.87
N TYR A 188 1.01 -26.66 -19.04
CA TYR A 188 1.62 -25.99 -20.18
C TYR A 188 1.83 -24.48 -19.93
N LEU A 189 0.89 -23.82 -19.26
CA LEU A 189 1.00 -22.42 -18.83
C LEU A 189 2.20 -22.20 -17.90
N PHE A 190 2.43 -23.13 -16.97
CA PHE A 190 3.53 -23.08 -16.00
C PHE A 190 4.86 -23.55 -16.56
N ASN A 191 4.87 -24.45 -17.55
CA ASN A 191 6.11 -24.88 -18.18
C ASN A 191 6.63 -23.84 -19.19
N ASN A 192 5.74 -23.11 -19.87
CA ASN A 192 6.13 -22.03 -20.77
C ASN A 192 6.40 -20.71 -20.01
N THR A 193 7.17 -20.78 -18.91
CA THR A 193 7.44 -19.64 -18.03
C THR A 193 8.24 -18.54 -18.72
N SER A 194 9.17 -18.87 -19.61
CA SER A 194 10.16 -17.91 -20.09
C SER A 194 9.73 -17.04 -21.26
N GLU A 195 8.68 -17.42 -22.00
CA GLU A 195 8.23 -16.62 -23.15
C GLU A 195 7.47 -15.38 -22.69
N VAL A 196 8.14 -14.23 -22.81
CA VAL A 196 7.53 -12.90 -22.82
C VAL A 196 7.03 -12.66 -24.25
N PRO A 197 5.79 -12.17 -24.45
CA PRO A 197 5.32 -11.86 -25.79
C PRO A 197 6.30 -10.93 -26.53
N PRO A 198 6.61 -11.15 -27.81
CA PRO A 198 7.65 -10.40 -28.52
C PRO A 198 7.50 -8.88 -28.45
N TYR A 199 6.27 -8.38 -28.41
CA TYR A 199 5.95 -6.96 -28.30
C TYR A 199 6.25 -6.35 -26.92
N LEU A 200 6.52 -7.18 -25.90
CA LEU A 200 6.95 -6.76 -24.57
C LEU A 200 8.45 -7.02 -24.32
N GLU A 201 9.19 -7.64 -25.26
CA GLU A 201 10.62 -7.97 -25.08
C GLU A 201 11.52 -6.74 -24.85
N GLY A 202 11.11 -5.58 -25.34
CA GLY A 202 11.81 -4.31 -25.08
C GLY A 202 11.73 -3.86 -23.61
N HIS A 203 10.85 -4.48 -22.81
CA HIS A 203 10.62 -4.16 -21.41
C HIS A 203 11.15 -5.28 -20.52
N ARG A 204 11.82 -4.92 -19.42
CA ARG A 204 12.22 -5.89 -18.39
C ARG A 204 11.00 -6.29 -17.56
N MET A 205 10.22 -7.22 -18.09
CA MET A 205 9.02 -7.76 -17.45
C MET A 205 9.37 -8.79 -16.39
N ARG A 206 8.66 -8.74 -15.27
CA ARG A 206 8.55 -9.86 -14.33
C ARG A 206 7.30 -10.66 -14.67
N ILE A 207 7.44 -11.97 -14.56
CA ILE A 207 6.34 -12.90 -14.79
C ILE A 207 5.79 -13.30 -13.44
N SER A 208 4.47 -13.26 -13.32
CA SER A 208 3.77 -13.76 -12.14
C SER A 208 2.47 -14.42 -12.55
N TYR A 209 1.86 -15.14 -11.63
CA TYR A 209 0.62 -15.86 -11.85
C TYR A 209 -0.42 -15.41 -10.84
N VAL A 210 -1.66 -15.27 -11.31
CA VAL A 210 -2.82 -14.94 -10.46
C VAL A 210 -4.00 -15.86 -10.78
N GLU A 211 -4.75 -16.27 -9.76
CA GLU A 211 -5.95 -17.08 -9.88
C GLU A 211 -7.19 -16.22 -10.15
N SER A 212 -8.07 -16.73 -11.01
CA SER A 212 -9.42 -16.24 -11.23
C SER A 212 -10.44 -17.00 -10.38
N GLU A 213 -11.05 -16.30 -9.42
CA GLU A 213 -12.13 -16.76 -8.52
C GLU A 213 -13.33 -17.39 -9.23
N GLN A 214 -13.58 -17.06 -10.50
CA GLN A 214 -14.78 -17.51 -11.19
C GLN A 214 -14.60 -18.85 -11.90
N GLU A 215 -13.37 -19.22 -12.25
CA GLU A 215 -13.14 -20.28 -13.24
C GLU A 215 -12.09 -21.32 -12.80
N ASP A 216 -11.50 -21.19 -11.60
CA ASP A 216 -10.34 -22.00 -11.17
C ASP A 216 -9.20 -21.95 -12.23
N VAL A 217 -9.07 -20.83 -12.95
CA VAL A 217 -8.08 -20.64 -14.02
C VAL A 217 -7.03 -19.63 -13.58
N PHE A 218 -5.76 -19.95 -13.84
CA PHE A 218 -4.66 -19.03 -13.66
C PHE A 218 -4.45 -18.13 -14.88
N ALA A 219 -4.22 -16.84 -14.64
CA ALA A 219 -3.73 -15.91 -15.63
C ALA A 219 -2.23 -15.68 -15.43
N LYS A 220 -1.46 -15.75 -16.52
CA LYS A 220 -0.07 -15.28 -16.54
C LYS A 220 -0.07 -13.76 -16.68
N CYS A 221 0.68 -13.11 -15.81
CA CYS A 221 0.84 -11.67 -15.75
C CYS A 221 2.27 -11.26 -16.05
N PHE A 222 2.41 -10.10 -16.67
CA PHE A 222 3.68 -9.47 -17.03
C PHE A 222 3.71 -8.08 -16.40
N SER A 223 4.65 -7.85 -15.50
CA SER A 223 4.78 -6.59 -14.76
C SER A 223 6.09 -5.89 -15.06
N GLU A 224 6.02 -4.66 -15.56
CA GLU A 224 7.18 -3.78 -15.64
C GLU A 224 7.43 -3.12 -14.27
N ARG A 225 8.70 -3.06 -13.83
CA ARG A 225 9.15 -2.37 -12.60
C ARG A 225 8.57 -2.89 -11.29
N LEU A 226 7.97 -4.08 -11.26
CA LEU A 226 7.51 -4.71 -10.02
C LEU A 226 8.68 -5.07 -9.08
N GLN A 227 8.56 -4.75 -7.79
CA GLN A 227 9.60 -4.91 -6.77
C GLN A 227 9.01 -5.36 -5.41
N LEU A 228 8.42 -6.55 -5.35
CA LEU A 228 7.76 -7.06 -4.13
C LEU A 228 8.75 -7.56 -3.06
N PHE A 229 9.51 -8.61 -3.36
CA PHE A 229 10.27 -9.37 -2.35
C PHE A 229 11.78 -9.45 -2.60
N HIS A 230 12.19 -9.63 -3.85
CA HIS A 230 13.61 -9.79 -4.24
C HIS A 230 13.97 -8.88 -5.41
N GLY A 231 15.19 -8.36 -5.41
CA GLY A 231 15.71 -7.53 -6.51
C GLY A 231 17.20 -7.27 -6.41
N GLU A 232 17.96 -7.83 -7.35
CA GLU A 232 19.43 -7.67 -7.45
C GLU A 232 19.84 -6.21 -7.66
N VAL A 233 19.00 -5.46 -8.37
CA VAL A 233 19.20 -4.04 -8.61
C VAL A 233 18.06 -3.35 -7.89
N ALA A 234 18.38 -2.58 -6.85
CA ALA A 234 17.54 -1.44 -6.50
C ALA A 234 17.55 -0.57 -7.77
N LEU A 235 16.61 -0.84 -8.69
CA LEU A 235 16.23 0.10 -9.74
C LEU A 235 15.94 1.34 -8.93
N LYS A 236 16.91 2.26 -8.87
CA LYS A 236 16.75 3.57 -8.25
C LYS A 236 15.44 4.02 -8.82
N THR A 237 14.41 4.08 -7.99
CA THR A 237 13.04 4.35 -8.42
C THR A 237 13.17 5.49 -9.39
N ALA A 238 12.97 5.21 -10.69
CA ALA A 238 13.49 6.08 -11.73
C ALA A 238 12.72 7.37 -11.58
N LYS A 239 13.39 8.34 -10.96
CA LYS A 239 12.85 9.63 -10.61
C LYS A 239 12.96 10.43 -11.87
N ILE A 240 11.83 10.60 -12.54
CA ILE A 240 11.78 11.35 -13.78
C ILE A 240 11.49 12.81 -13.44
N ASP A 241 12.29 13.70 -14.02
CA ASP A 241 11.95 15.12 -14.09
C ASP A 241 10.97 15.33 -15.24
N LEU A 242 9.71 15.57 -14.89
CA LEU A 242 8.61 15.77 -15.86
C LEU A 242 8.82 17.03 -16.73
N SER A 243 9.71 17.95 -16.32
CA SER A 243 10.04 19.12 -17.14
C SER A 243 10.80 18.77 -18.42
N LEU A 244 11.46 17.61 -18.46
CA LEU A 244 12.26 17.15 -19.61
C LEU A 244 11.43 16.45 -20.68
N PHE A 245 10.19 16.06 -20.40
CA PHE A 245 9.32 15.33 -21.33
C PHE A 245 8.34 16.31 -21.96
N SER A 246 8.45 16.49 -23.28
CA SER A 246 7.52 17.34 -24.05
C SER A 246 6.07 16.85 -23.93
N ASP A 247 5.88 15.52 -23.84
CA ASP A 247 4.56 14.89 -24.03
C ASP A 247 4.02 14.23 -22.76
N ASN A 248 4.74 14.29 -21.62
CA ASN A 248 4.40 13.62 -20.35
C ASN A 248 4.15 12.10 -20.44
N VAL A 249 4.47 11.47 -21.57
CA VAL A 249 4.34 10.02 -21.77
C VAL A 249 5.42 9.30 -20.98
N ILE A 250 5.01 8.43 -20.06
CA ILE A 250 5.91 7.64 -19.20
C ILE A 250 5.95 6.16 -19.57
N GLY A 251 5.09 5.72 -20.49
CA GLY A 251 5.05 4.36 -21.02
C GLY A 251 4.15 4.26 -22.25
N MET A 252 4.55 3.42 -23.20
CA MET A 252 3.77 3.08 -24.39
C MET A 252 3.87 1.57 -24.58
N TYR A 253 2.72 0.91 -24.75
CA TYR A 253 2.64 -0.53 -24.88
C TYR A 253 1.74 -0.88 -26.06
N LYS A 254 2.22 -1.75 -26.93
CA LYS A 254 1.43 -2.33 -28.02
C LYS A 254 1.16 -3.79 -27.67
N LEU A 255 -0.09 -4.14 -27.45
CA LEU A 255 -0.51 -5.48 -27.08
C LEU A 255 -1.15 -6.14 -28.30
N TYR A 256 -0.77 -7.40 -28.56
CA TYR A 256 -1.45 -8.24 -29.54
C TYR A 256 -2.42 -9.19 -28.83
N ILE A 257 -3.72 -8.98 -29.04
CA ILE A 257 -4.82 -9.72 -28.43
C ILE A 257 -5.65 -10.34 -29.55
N SER A 258 -5.33 -11.58 -29.92
CA SER A 258 -6.10 -12.31 -30.92
C SER A 258 -7.29 -13.03 -30.26
N GLU A 259 -8.52 -12.62 -30.59
CA GLU A 259 -9.73 -13.28 -30.08
C GLU A 259 -9.87 -14.71 -30.63
N SER A 260 -9.42 -14.98 -31.86
CA SER A 260 -9.47 -16.30 -32.50
C SER A 260 -8.56 -17.36 -31.87
N GLU A 261 -7.59 -16.90 -31.06
CA GLU A 261 -6.65 -17.74 -30.33
C GLU A 261 -7.09 -18.04 -28.90
N SER A 262 -8.31 -17.64 -28.50
CA SER A 262 -8.85 -17.98 -27.16
C SER A 262 -8.94 -19.50 -26.95
N LEU A 263 -8.37 -20.02 -25.86
CA LEU A 263 -8.49 -21.41 -25.46
C LEU A 263 -9.92 -21.75 -25.00
N TYR A 264 -10.63 -20.76 -24.45
CA TYR A 264 -11.99 -20.88 -23.90
C TYR A 264 -13.02 -20.25 -24.84
N PRO A 265 -13.72 -21.03 -25.69
CA PRO A 265 -14.51 -20.46 -26.79
C PRO A 265 -15.80 -19.75 -26.37
N TRP A 266 -16.18 -19.81 -25.10
CA TRP A 266 -17.33 -19.07 -24.55
C TRP A 266 -16.92 -17.72 -23.96
N ASP A 267 -15.63 -17.48 -23.80
CA ASP A 267 -15.10 -16.26 -23.20
C ASP A 267 -14.27 -15.48 -24.22
N ARG A 268 -14.26 -14.15 -24.05
CA ARG A 268 -13.49 -13.27 -24.94
C ARG A 268 -12.07 -13.16 -24.43
N ASN A 269 -11.12 -13.25 -25.34
CA ASN A 269 -9.73 -12.98 -25.00
C ASN A 269 -9.59 -11.51 -24.59
N ARG A 270 -9.09 -11.28 -23.38
CA ARG A 270 -8.91 -9.95 -22.80
C ARG A 270 -7.59 -9.91 -22.05
N VAL A 271 -6.97 -8.74 -22.04
CA VAL A 271 -5.82 -8.44 -21.20
C VAL A 271 -6.29 -7.50 -20.12
N PHE A 272 -6.04 -7.84 -18.86
CA PHE A 272 -6.32 -6.97 -17.74
C PHE A 272 -5.10 -6.12 -17.44
N PHE A 273 -5.29 -4.81 -17.40
CA PHE A 273 -4.25 -3.81 -17.23
C PHE A 273 -4.41 -3.12 -15.88
N ALA A 274 -3.31 -2.94 -15.14
CA ALA A 274 -3.31 -2.16 -13.92
C ALA A 274 -2.04 -1.31 -13.78
N VAL A 275 -2.22 -0.09 -13.28
CA VAL A 275 -1.14 0.80 -12.84
C VAL A 275 -1.15 0.85 -11.31
N HIS A 276 -0.04 0.53 -10.67
CA HIS A 276 0.01 0.47 -9.21
C HIS A 276 1.40 0.77 -8.65
N SER A 277 1.51 0.82 -7.32
CA SER A 277 2.80 0.99 -6.64
C SER A 277 3.73 -0.18 -6.95
N PRO A 278 5.01 0.07 -7.30
CA PRO A 278 6.01 -0.97 -7.53
C PRO A 278 6.19 -1.96 -6.36
N PHE A 279 5.80 -1.54 -5.16
CA PHE A 279 6.01 -2.30 -3.93
C PHE A 279 4.74 -3.00 -3.43
N MET A 280 3.62 -2.84 -4.14
CA MET A 280 2.32 -3.37 -3.73
C MET A 280 1.91 -4.51 -4.67
N PRO A 281 1.59 -5.69 -4.12
CA PRO A 281 0.98 -6.75 -4.91
C PRO A 281 -0.45 -6.34 -5.30
N ILE A 282 -0.89 -6.72 -6.50
CA ILE A 282 -2.22 -6.47 -7.03
C ILE A 282 -2.70 -7.72 -7.76
N ASN A 283 -4.02 -7.90 -7.88
CA ASN A 283 -4.59 -8.83 -8.84
C ASN A 283 -5.35 -8.07 -9.94
N PRO A 284 -4.74 -7.88 -11.12
CA PRO A 284 -5.36 -7.12 -12.21
C PRO A 284 -6.65 -7.73 -12.74
N LEU A 285 -6.94 -9.02 -12.50
CA LEU A 285 -8.22 -9.60 -12.90
C LEU A 285 -9.41 -8.97 -12.14
N TYR A 286 -9.18 -8.44 -10.92
CA TYR A 286 -10.21 -7.77 -10.11
C TYR A 286 -10.07 -6.26 -10.09
N GLU A 287 -8.84 -5.79 -9.94
CA GLU A 287 -8.54 -4.38 -9.70
C GLU A 287 -8.13 -3.65 -10.98
N GLY A 288 -7.87 -4.41 -12.05
CA GLY A 288 -7.46 -3.88 -13.35
C GLY A 288 -8.63 -3.61 -14.29
N ILE A 289 -8.30 -3.01 -15.42
CA ILE A 289 -9.21 -2.66 -16.50
C ILE A 289 -9.03 -3.65 -17.64
N ALA A 290 -10.12 -4.18 -18.17
CA ALA A 290 -10.08 -5.06 -19.32
C ALA A 290 -9.82 -4.29 -20.62
N ILE A 291 -8.68 -4.54 -21.25
CA ILE A 291 -8.26 -3.97 -22.52
C ILE A 291 -8.82 -4.82 -23.67
N ARG A 292 -9.39 -4.14 -24.66
CA ARG A 292 -9.96 -4.73 -25.87
C ARG A 292 -9.06 -4.45 -27.07
N PRO A 293 -8.91 -5.40 -28.00
CA PRO A 293 -8.21 -5.11 -29.25
C PRO A 293 -9.01 -4.14 -30.13
N GLY A 294 -8.31 -3.44 -31.02
CA GLY A 294 -8.87 -2.44 -31.93
C GLY A 294 -9.02 -1.04 -31.33
N TYR A 295 -8.52 -0.81 -30.11
CA TYR A 295 -8.64 0.47 -29.41
C TYR A 295 -7.29 1.03 -28.98
N GLN A 296 -7.21 2.35 -28.92
CA GLN A 296 -6.12 3.08 -28.28
C GLN A 296 -6.60 3.61 -26.93
N TYR A 297 -5.78 3.43 -25.91
CA TYR A 297 -6.06 3.74 -24.51
C TYR A 297 -5.12 4.83 -24.02
N PHE A 298 -5.68 5.93 -23.53
CA PHE A 298 -4.95 7.02 -22.90
C PHE A 298 -5.14 6.93 -21.39
N VAL A 299 -4.06 6.66 -20.67
CA VAL A 299 -4.07 6.43 -19.22
C VAL A 299 -3.45 7.63 -18.52
N GLU A 300 -4.28 8.47 -17.92
CA GLU A 300 -3.83 9.60 -17.10
C GLU A 300 -3.54 9.12 -15.68
N VAL A 301 -2.29 9.21 -15.22
CA VAL A 301 -1.84 8.77 -13.90
C VAL A 301 -1.52 9.97 -12.99
N ARG A 302 -1.90 9.84 -11.70
CA ARG A 302 -1.59 10.76 -10.61
C ARG A 302 -0.95 9.99 -9.47
N LEU A 303 0.14 10.54 -8.93
CA LEU A 303 0.85 9.97 -7.78
C LEU A 303 0.43 10.70 -6.50
N HIS A 304 -0.05 9.94 -5.54
CA HIS A 304 -0.33 10.38 -4.17
C HIS A 304 0.69 9.76 -3.21
N LYS A 305 1.18 10.55 -2.26
CA LYS A 305 2.14 10.12 -1.25
C LYS A 305 1.59 10.42 0.14
N ASP A 306 1.44 9.37 0.94
CA ASP A 306 1.06 9.52 2.34
C ASP A 306 2.30 9.34 3.21
N TYR A 307 2.56 10.33 4.07
CA TYR A 307 3.64 10.28 5.05
C TYR A 307 3.06 10.01 6.44
N LEU A 308 3.29 8.81 6.95
CA LEU A 308 2.93 8.44 8.31
C LEU A 308 4.10 8.64 9.27
N LEU A 309 3.78 8.79 10.54
CA LEU A 309 4.77 8.98 11.60
C LEU A 309 5.09 7.66 12.31
N PRO A 310 6.36 7.39 12.65
CA PRO A 310 6.74 6.19 13.37
C PRO A 310 6.31 6.29 14.84
N TYR A 311 6.51 5.23 15.63
CA TYR A 311 6.40 5.30 17.08
C TYR A 311 7.16 6.51 17.64
N PRO A 312 6.59 7.31 18.59
CA PRO A 312 5.46 7.03 19.48
C PRO A 312 4.07 7.48 18.97
N TYR A 313 3.96 7.93 17.72
CA TYR A 313 2.67 8.33 17.16
C TYR A 313 1.76 7.13 16.94
N LYS A 314 0.44 7.33 16.98
CA LYS A 314 -0.57 6.26 16.86
C LYS A 314 -0.45 5.44 15.58
N THR A 315 0.04 6.05 14.50
CA THR A 315 0.26 5.40 13.20
C THR A 315 1.32 4.30 13.27
N ASP A 316 2.30 4.40 14.17
CA ASP A 316 3.34 3.39 14.42
C ASP A 316 3.90 2.77 13.13
N CYS A 317 4.22 3.62 12.16
CA CYS A 317 4.60 3.15 10.83
C CYS A 317 6.00 2.53 10.82
N VAL A 318 6.26 1.69 9.81
CA VAL A 318 7.58 1.12 9.50
C VAL A 318 8.05 1.60 8.14
N ASN A 319 9.34 1.93 8.04
CA ASN A 319 9.99 2.19 6.77
C ASN A 319 10.53 0.88 6.18
N TYR A 320 9.69 0.20 5.40
CA TYR A 320 10.04 -1.09 4.80
C TYR A 320 11.26 -1.02 3.88
N ASN A 321 11.53 0.12 3.24
CA ASN A 321 12.72 0.28 2.41
C ASN A 321 14.02 0.20 3.23
N ILE A 322 14.04 0.75 4.44
CA ILE A 322 15.20 0.65 5.36
C ILE A 322 15.36 -0.81 5.83
N THR A 323 14.26 -1.47 6.21
CA THR A 323 14.28 -2.87 6.65
C THR A 323 14.76 -3.80 5.54
N TRP A 324 14.28 -3.61 4.31
CA TRP A 324 14.68 -4.36 3.13
C TRP A 324 16.17 -4.18 2.82
N MET A 325 16.68 -2.94 2.86
CA MET A 325 18.12 -2.67 2.68
C MET A 325 18.97 -3.34 3.76
N LYS A 326 18.51 -3.33 5.02
CA LYS A 326 19.20 -3.99 6.15
C LYS A 326 19.23 -5.51 5.99
N ASN A 327 18.20 -6.11 5.40
CA ASN A 327 18.07 -7.55 5.20
C ASN A 327 18.69 -8.00 3.87
N ASN A 328 19.80 -7.40 3.44
CA ASN A 328 20.46 -7.71 2.16
C ASN A 328 19.50 -7.70 0.95
N ARG A 329 18.59 -6.73 0.90
CA ARG A 329 17.61 -6.59 -0.19
C ARG A 329 16.63 -7.77 -0.32
N SER A 330 16.25 -8.35 0.82
CA SER A 330 15.22 -9.39 0.90
C SER A 330 14.05 -8.96 1.79
N GLY A 331 12.89 -9.57 1.53
CA GLY A 331 11.66 -9.35 2.29
C GLY A 331 10.73 -8.30 1.69
N PRO A 332 9.59 -8.03 2.35
CA PRO A 332 8.55 -7.16 1.83
C PRO A 332 8.98 -5.69 1.82
N ARG A 333 8.55 -4.95 0.79
CA ARG A 333 8.83 -3.51 0.63
C ARG A 333 7.64 -2.59 0.90
N SER A 334 6.50 -3.17 1.27
CA SER A 334 5.32 -2.45 1.73
C SER A 334 4.57 -3.25 2.80
N GLN A 335 3.62 -2.62 3.48
CA GLN A 335 2.69 -3.30 4.37
C GLN A 335 1.90 -4.38 3.63
N ASP A 336 1.40 -4.06 2.44
CA ASP A 336 0.57 -4.98 1.66
C ASP A 336 1.40 -6.18 1.18
N ALA A 337 2.64 -5.97 0.73
CA ALA A 337 3.57 -7.06 0.44
C ALA A 337 3.88 -7.91 1.69
N CYS A 338 4.01 -7.29 2.87
CA CYS A 338 4.22 -8.01 4.13
C CYS A 338 3.06 -8.94 4.46
N LYS A 339 1.82 -8.43 4.38
CA LYS A 339 0.61 -9.21 4.63
C LYS A 339 0.47 -10.36 3.65
N GLU A 340 0.76 -10.10 2.38
CA GLU A 340 0.71 -11.11 1.35
C GLU A 340 1.78 -12.19 1.50
N LEU A 341 2.99 -11.83 1.95
CA LEU A 341 4.00 -12.82 2.32
C LEU A 341 3.52 -13.68 3.50
N CYS A 342 2.94 -13.07 4.54
CA CYS A 342 2.36 -13.81 5.67
C CYS A 342 1.23 -14.76 5.24
N ARG A 343 0.40 -14.33 4.27
CA ARG A 343 -0.66 -15.15 3.67
C ARG A 343 -0.07 -16.33 2.91
N SER A 344 0.91 -16.08 2.06
CA SER A 344 1.54 -17.10 1.23
C SER A 344 2.23 -18.17 2.07
N VAL A 345 3.02 -17.76 3.07
CA VAL A 345 3.68 -18.69 4.01
C VAL A 345 2.65 -19.56 4.73
N PHE A 346 1.58 -18.95 5.27
CA PHE A 346 0.51 -19.70 5.93
C PHE A 346 -0.14 -20.75 5.03
N LEU A 347 -0.37 -20.42 3.76
CA LEU A 347 -1.01 -21.33 2.82
C LEU A 347 -0.09 -22.47 2.39
N LYS A 348 1.18 -22.18 2.17
CA LYS A 348 2.19 -23.22 1.93
C LYS A 348 2.34 -24.13 3.14
N ASP A 349 2.37 -23.58 4.34
CA ASP A 349 2.48 -24.37 5.58
C ASP A 349 1.25 -25.27 5.82
N CYS A 350 0.03 -24.76 5.52
CA CYS A 350 -1.18 -25.57 5.72
C CYS A 350 -1.47 -26.53 4.57
N PHE A 351 -1.39 -26.06 3.33
CA PHE A 351 -1.85 -26.78 2.14
C PHE A 351 -0.74 -27.32 1.25
N GLY A 352 0.51 -26.89 1.47
CA GLY A 352 1.66 -27.19 0.61
C GLY A 352 1.78 -26.32 -0.63
N CYS A 353 0.86 -25.36 -0.83
CA CYS A 353 0.80 -24.48 -2.00
C CYS A 353 0.03 -23.18 -1.71
N ASP A 354 0.17 -22.18 -2.58
CA ASP A 354 -0.58 -20.92 -2.61
C ASP A 354 -1.63 -20.98 -3.74
N PRO A 355 -2.91 -20.65 -3.49
CA PRO A 355 -3.92 -20.54 -4.53
C PRO A 355 -3.62 -19.40 -5.53
N GLY A 356 -2.68 -18.50 -5.27
CA GLY A 356 -2.29 -17.47 -6.24
C GLY A 356 -3.26 -16.29 -6.33
N ARG A 357 -3.90 -15.91 -5.21
CA ARG A 357 -4.82 -14.75 -5.20
C ARG A 357 -4.18 -13.42 -5.61
N ILE A 358 -2.86 -13.33 -5.46
CA ILE A 358 -2.03 -12.21 -5.90
C ILE A 358 -0.84 -12.76 -6.70
N MET A 359 -0.03 -11.85 -7.23
CA MET A 359 1.15 -12.18 -8.03
C MET A 359 2.12 -13.14 -7.32
N ILE A 360 2.14 -14.40 -7.77
CA ILE A 360 3.12 -15.42 -7.40
C ILE A 360 4.19 -15.51 -8.49
N GLU A 361 5.47 -15.36 -8.13
CA GLU A 361 6.58 -15.39 -9.09
C GLU A 361 6.96 -16.83 -9.50
N ASP A 362 6.91 -17.80 -8.57
CA ASP A 362 7.27 -19.20 -8.84
C ASP A 362 6.01 -20.07 -9.03
N PRO A 363 5.77 -20.64 -10.22
CA PRO A 363 4.59 -21.48 -10.44
C PRO A 363 4.61 -22.78 -9.62
N ALA A 364 5.77 -23.24 -9.13
CA ALA A 364 5.84 -24.42 -8.25
C ALA A 364 5.17 -24.19 -6.90
N ASP A 365 4.99 -22.93 -6.51
CA ASP A 365 4.27 -22.56 -5.32
C ASP A 365 2.74 -22.62 -5.50
N LEU A 366 2.23 -22.72 -6.74
CA LEU A 366 0.79 -22.65 -7.01
C LEU A 366 0.07 -23.98 -6.75
N CYS A 367 -1.18 -23.89 -6.28
CA CYS A 367 -2.03 -25.06 -6.13
C CYS A 367 -2.54 -25.56 -7.48
N THR A 368 -2.17 -26.78 -7.89
CA THR A 368 -2.66 -27.39 -9.13
C THR A 368 -4.03 -28.09 -8.96
N PRO A 369 -4.93 -28.05 -9.97
CA PRO A 369 -6.18 -28.78 -9.99
C PRO A 369 -5.95 -30.28 -9.81
N GLY A 370 -6.63 -30.86 -8.83
CA GLY A 370 -6.51 -32.29 -8.53
C GLY A 370 -5.73 -32.58 -7.26
N THR A 371 -4.95 -31.61 -6.74
CA THR A 371 -4.74 -31.57 -5.29
C THR A 371 -6.13 -31.43 -4.67
N LYS A 372 -6.55 -32.36 -3.79
CA LYS A 372 -7.96 -32.57 -3.36
C LYS A 372 -8.59 -31.40 -2.59
N LEU A 373 -7.99 -30.22 -2.65
CA LEU A 373 -8.45 -29.00 -2.02
C LEU A 373 -9.34 -28.24 -3.01
N ARG A 374 -10.54 -28.77 -3.30
CA ARG A 374 -11.66 -27.97 -3.86
C ARG A 374 -12.33 -27.05 -2.80
N ARG A 375 -11.80 -27.05 -1.57
CA ARG A 375 -12.35 -26.37 -0.39
C ARG A 375 -11.62 -25.10 0.11
N PRO A 376 -10.44 -24.68 -0.39
CA PRO A 376 -9.81 -23.44 0.07
C PRO A 376 -10.63 -22.22 -0.38
N TYR A 377 -11.44 -22.32 -1.44
CA TYR A 377 -12.31 -21.21 -1.86
C TYR A 377 -13.31 -20.79 -0.77
N TYR A 378 -14.06 -21.75 -0.21
CA TYR A 378 -15.01 -21.46 0.87
C TYR A 378 -14.29 -21.05 2.17
N PHE A 379 -13.15 -21.66 2.45
CA PHE A 379 -12.31 -21.29 3.59
C PHE A 379 -11.83 -19.85 3.48
N TRP A 380 -11.34 -19.44 2.32
CA TRP A 380 -10.83 -18.09 2.12
C TRP A 380 -11.93 -17.04 2.01
N ARG A 381 -13.09 -17.34 1.41
CA ARG A 381 -14.21 -16.40 1.45
C ARG A 381 -14.65 -16.12 2.91
N TYR A 382 -14.51 -17.11 3.79
CA TYR A 382 -14.68 -16.94 5.23
C TYR A 382 -13.55 -16.07 5.83
N PHE A 383 -12.27 -16.30 5.51
CA PHE A 383 -11.15 -15.53 6.05
C PHE A 383 -11.02 -14.10 5.49
N ALA A 384 -11.25 -13.88 4.20
CA ALA A 384 -11.11 -12.58 3.52
C ALA A 384 -12.18 -11.57 3.96
N THR A 385 -13.33 -12.05 4.45
CA THR A 385 -14.38 -11.20 5.03
C THR A 385 -14.14 -10.91 6.52
N TRP A 386 -13.15 -11.54 7.14
CA TRP A 386 -12.85 -11.41 8.56
C TRP A 386 -11.82 -10.31 8.83
N GLN A 387 -12.28 -9.14 9.27
CA GLN A 387 -11.43 -8.04 9.75
C GLN A 387 -11.18 -8.11 11.29
N GLY A 388 -11.29 -9.28 11.93
CA GLY A 388 -11.21 -9.44 13.40
C GLY A 388 -10.41 -10.66 13.87
N ARG A 389 -10.23 -10.80 15.20
CA ARG A 389 -9.56 -11.96 15.83
C ARG A 389 -10.35 -13.24 15.53
N ILE A 390 -9.69 -14.21 14.92
CA ILE A 390 -10.22 -15.53 14.55
C ILE A 390 -10.88 -16.22 15.75
N ASP A 391 -12.20 -16.45 15.70
CA ASP A 391 -12.90 -17.30 16.67
C ASP A 391 -12.66 -18.75 16.28
N ILE A 392 -11.77 -19.40 17.03
CA ILE A 392 -11.39 -20.80 16.84
C ILE A 392 -12.62 -21.73 16.87
N LYS A 393 -13.71 -21.35 17.55
CA LYS A 393 -14.91 -22.18 17.68
C LYS A 393 -15.71 -22.32 16.39
N GLY A 394 -15.53 -21.42 15.42
CA GLY A 394 -16.23 -21.45 14.13
C GLY A 394 -15.50 -22.19 13.01
N ILE A 395 -14.27 -22.63 13.25
CA ILE A 395 -13.43 -23.27 12.21
C ILE A 395 -13.99 -24.67 11.91
N PRO A 396 -14.38 -24.95 10.65
CA PRO A 396 -14.80 -26.29 10.26
C PRO A 396 -13.73 -27.34 10.61
N GLN A 397 -14.14 -28.48 11.17
CA GLN A 397 -13.22 -29.54 11.67
C GLN A 397 -12.15 -29.99 10.66
N TYR A 398 -12.41 -29.89 9.35
CA TYR A 398 -11.44 -30.26 8.32
C TYR A 398 -10.23 -29.30 8.25
N LEU A 399 -10.28 -28.15 8.91
CA LEU A 399 -9.21 -27.15 8.98
C LEU A 399 -8.37 -27.26 10.25
N ASN A 400 -8.60 -28.31 11.05
CA ASN A 400 -7.76 -28.61 12.22
C ASN A 400 -6.28 -28.77 11.84
N VAL A 401 -5.98 -29.14 10.58
CA VAL A 401 -4.62 -29.22 10.04
C VAL A 401 -3.96 -27.82 9.97
N CYS A 402 -4.72 -26.77 9.70
CA CYS A 402 -4.19 -25.40 9.67
C CYS A 402 -4.07 -24.77 11.05
N LEU A 403 -4.74 -25.31 12.07
CA LEU A 403 -4.90 -24.67 13.37
C LEU A 403 -3.56 -24.25 14.03
N PRO A 404 -2.48 -25.07 13.99
CA PRO A 404 -1.18 -24.66 14.53
C PRO A 404 -0.58 -23.42 13.84
N TYR A 405 -0.90 -23.20 12.56
CA TYR A 405 -0.37 -22.09 11.75
C TYR A 405 -1.21 -20.82 11.87
N VAL A 406 -2.46 -20.91 12.33
CA VAL A 406 -3.35 -19.76 12.48
C VAL A 406 -2.77 -18.70 13.41
N GLU A 407 -2.24 -19.10 14.57
CA GLU A 407 -1.64 -18.15 15.52
C GLU A 407 -0.33 -17.54 14.99
N ALA A 408 0.45 -18.30 14.22
CA ALA A 408 1.66 -17.80 13.58
C ALA A 408 1.31 -16.78 12.48
N HIS A 409 0.32 -17.08 11.65
CA HIS A 409 -0.19 -16.19 10.62
C HIS A 409 -0.74 -14.89 11.22
N GLN A 410 -1.57 -14.97 12.26
CA GLN A 410 -2.11 -13.79 12.94
C GLN A 410 -0.99 -12.91 13.50
N ARG A 411 0.01 -13.50 14.16
CA ARG A 411 1.18 -12.76 14.66
C ARG A 411 1.99 -12.10 13.53
N CYS A 412 2.15 -12.80 12.41
CA CYS A 412 2.83 -12.26 11.22
C CYS A 412 2.07 -11.05 10.66
N HIS A 413 0.76 -11.22 10.47
CA HIS A 413 -0.13 -10.18 9.93
C HIS A 413 -0.20 -8.95 10.86
N ASP A 414 -0.35 -9.15 12.17
CA ASP A 414 -0.33 -8.07 13.17
C ASP A 414 1.03 -7.38 13.27
N GLY A 415 2.11 -8.08 12.90
CA GLY A 415 3.45 -7.52 12.77
C GLY A 415 3.65 -6.63 11.54
N CYS A 416 2.77 -6.71 10.53
CA CYS A 416 2.83 -5.88 9.33
C CYS A 416 2.25 -4.48 9.61
N LYS A 417 3.11 -3.60 10.14
CA LYS A 417 2.79 -2.20 10.45
C LYS A 417 2.56 -1.35 9.19
N PRO A 418 1.85 -0.21 9.28
CA PRO A 418 1.65 0.69 8.14
C PRO A 418 2.95 1.21 7.54
N ASP A 419 2.96 1.49 6.24
CA ASP A 419 4.08 2.15 5.57
C ASP A 419 4.28 3.58 6.06
N CYS A 420 5.52 3.96 6.39
CA CYS A 420 5.81 5.37 6.67
C CYS A 420 5.68 6.26 5.44
N VAL A 421 5.88 5.69 4.25
CA VAL A 421 5.65 6.38 2.97
C VAL A 421 4.83 5.44 2.10
N LYS A 422 3.54 5.71 1.97
CA LYS A 422 2.65 4.96 1.09
C LYS A 422 2.56 5.67 -0.26
N LEU A 423 2.75 4.93 -1.34
CA LEU A 423 2.58 5.42 -2.71
C LEU A 423 1.24 4.90 -3.24
N HIS A 424 0.37 5.81 -3.67
CA HIS A 424 -0.89 5.49 -4.31
C HIS A 424 -0.91 6.08 -5.72
N PHE A 425 -1.35 5.28 -6.69
CA PHE A 425 -1.43 5.70 -8.08
C PHE A 425 -2.90 5.67 -8.49
N ASP A 426 -3.47 6.86 -8.63
CA ASP A 426 -4.80 7.05 -9.19
C ASP A 426 -4.68 7.19 -10.69
N TYR A 427 -5.53 6.50 -11.45
CA TYR A 427 -5.50 6.62 -12.90
C TYR A 427 -6.88 6.63 -13.52
N ASN A 428 -7.01 7.38 -14.62
CA ASN A 428 -8.19 7.45 -15.45
C ASN A 428 -7.84 6.94 -16.85
N VAL A 429 -8.73 6.13 -17.43
CA VAL A 429 -8.52 5.54 -18.75
C VAL A 429 -9.57 6.07 -19.71
N VAL A 430 -9.10 6.62 -20.83
CA VAL A 430 -9.95 7.10 -21.93
C VAL A 430 -9.69 6.22 -23.14
N GLU A 431 -10.75 5.64 -23.71
CA GLU A 431 -10.69 4.89 -24.96
C GLU A 431 -10.86 5.84 -26.14
N SER A 432 -10.06 5.67 -27.20
CA SER A 432 -10.03 6.58 -28.37
C SER A 432 -11.37 6.70 -29.12
N ALA A 433 -12.30 5.77 -28.95
CA ALA A 433 -13.61 5.83 -29.57
C ALA A 433 -14.56 6.87 -28.94
N GLU A 434 -14.22 7.37 -27.74
CA GLU A 434 -15.09 8.29 -26.98
C GLU A 434 -14.57 9.73 -26.93
N ASP A 435 -13.36 10.01 -27.44
CA ASP A 435 -12.82 11.37 -27.45
C ASP A 435 -13.33 12.16 -28.68
N PRO A 436 -14.09 13.26 -28.50
CA PRO A 436 -14.56 14.10 -29.61
C PRO A 436 -13.44 14.96 -30.25
N SER A 437 -12.18 14.83 -29.82
CA SER A 437 -11.07 15.57 -30.38
C SER A 437 -10.66 15.07 -31.78
N PRO A 438 -10.19 15.95 -32.69
CA PRO A 438 -9.83 15.58 -34.06
C PRO A 438 -8.45 14.89 -34.11
N MET A 439 -8.31 13.74 -33.45
CA MET A 439 -7.23 12.81 -33.73
C MET A 439 -7.55 12.06 -35.02
N LYS A 440 -6.54 11.90 -35.89
CA LYS A 440 -6.68 11.07 -37.10
C LYS A 440 -7.10 9.67 -36.67
N PRO A 441 -8.06 9.03 -37.36
CA PRO A 441 -8.48 7.68 -37.04
C PRO A 441 -7.27 6.76 -37.04
N PHE A 442 -7.03 6.12 -35.91
CA PHE A 442 -6.00 5.10 -35.78
C PHE A 442 -6.45 3.91 -36.63
N GLU A 443 -5.71 3.60 -37.71
CA GLU A 443 -5.90 2.38 -38.51
C GLU A 443 -5.40 1.17 -37.72
N ALA A 444 -6.02 0.90 -36.57
CA ALA A 444 -5.66 -0.21 -35.71
C ALA A 444 -5.91 -1.52 -36.44
N ASN A 445 -4.93 -2.42 -36.40
CA ASN A 445 -5.20 -3.83 -36.63
C ASN A 445 -6.27 -4.30 -35.61
N GLU A 446 -7.29 -5.04 -36.06
CA GLU A 446 -8.39 -5.52 -35.21
C GLU A 446 -7.93 -6.40 -34.04
N ASN A 447 -6.67 -6.84 -34.03
CA ASN A 447 -6.07 -7.64 -32.96
C ASN A 447 -5.05 -6.86 -32.10
N GLU A 448 -4.86 -5.56 -32.33
CA GLU A 448 -3.88 -4.75 -31.61
C GLU A 448 -4.58 -3.77 -30.67
N ALA A 449 -4.02 -3.59 -29.48
CA ALA A 449 -4.38 -2.52 -28.56
C ALA A 449 -3.14 -1.70 -28.23
N GLU A 450 -3.26 -0.37 -28.27
CA GLU A 450 -2.17 0.53 -27.90
C GLU A 450 -2.51 1.28 -26.62
N ILE A 451 -1.62 1.23 -25.63
CA ILE A 451 -1.80 1.91 -24.35
C ILE A 451 -0.71 2.93 -24.19
N GLN A 452 -1.09 4.18 -23.96
CA GLN A 452 -0.18 5.28 -23.70
C GLN A 452 -0.46 5.83 -22.30
N ILE A 453 0.56 5.84 -21.45
CA ILE A 453 0.46 6.27 -20.06
C ILE A 453 1.09 7.64 -19.91
N TYR A 454 0.32 8.56 -19.36
CA TYR A 454 0.67 9.97 -19.19
C TYR A 454 0.60 10.38 -17.73
N VAL A 455 1.43 11.34 -17.34
CA VAL A 455 1.31 11.99 -16.04
C VAL A 455 0.55 13.31 -16.17
N LYS A 456 -0.51 13.49 -15.38
CA LYS A 456 -1.22 14.77 -15.34
C LYS A 456 -0.35 15.83 -14.68
N LYS A 457 -0.09 16.94 -15.38
CA LYS A 457 0.45 18.15 -14.75
C LYS A 457 -0.65 18.81 -13.90
N SER A 458 -0.45 18.85 -12.58
CA SER A 458 -1.34 19.47 -11.58
C SER A 458 -1.21 20.98 -11.52
#